data_AF-A0A0B6ZH37-F1
#
_entry.id   AF-A0A0B6ZH37-F1
#
_cell.length_a   1.000
_cell.length_b   1.000
_cell.length_c   1.000
_cell.angle_alpha   90.00
_cell.angle_beta   90.00
_cell.angle_gamma   90.00
#
_symmetry.space_group_name_H-M   'P 1'
#
loop_
_entity.id
_entity.type
_entity.pdbx_description
1 polymer ?
#
loop_
_entity_poly.entity_id
_entity_poly.type
_entity_poly.pdbx_seq_one_letter_code
_entity_poly.pdbx_strand_id
1 'polypeptide(L)'
;EDSDFGQSEGELSEMNALAEQMDEYFYAVRVFPGQDPANVYVGWVTPSFHYFENTFDIKSVRHVVVSALDRDYKLKQSVSRKNCYIMSAGDLQQRYADSSQEMASKRASPGLVIGCFIEASTGILSFTVNGKEVANKFQVEPGTKLYPAVFCEPTSKEIFQFELGSTRTSLPLSAAVFRGPKSLIPTCPPRLDVQSLQPAYWARMPNVSLKASTLKLSDIRGWSMICEDPVPMLVVYVPDEDRCYDVLELIEKYDLLNFHAKTLELYQAVCSHGNHRVANALTQHVDEMQLMYCIKS
;
A
#
# COMPACT_ATOMS: atom_id res chain seq x y z
N GLU A 1 -1.71 36.73 -22.31
CA GLU A 1 -3.17 36.90 -22.16
C GLU A 1 -3.71 35.58 -21.64
N ASP A 2 -3.66 35.43 -20.32
CA ASP A 2 -4.12 34.25 -19.61
C ASP A 2 -5.65 34.33 -19.51
N SER A 3 -6.35 33.50 -20.29
CA SER A 3 -7.77 33.27 -20.10
C SER A 3 -7.95 32.28 -18.96
N ASP A 4 -8.06 32.81 -17.75
CA ASP A 4 -8.58 32.14 -16.57
C ASP A 4 -10.07 31.80 -16.83
N PHE A 5 -10.32 30.65 -17.47
CA PHE A 5 -11.65 30.05 -17.52
C PHE A 5 -11.92 29.46 -16.14
N GLY A 6 -12.32 30.31 -15.21
CA GLY A 6 -12.93 29.89 -13.96
C GLY A 6 -14.16 29.04 -14.28
N GLN A 7 -14.07 27.74 -14.00
CA GLN A 7 -15.22 26.83 -14.06
C GLN A 7 -16.35 27.40 -13.21
N SER A 8 -17.58 27.44 -13.75
CA SER A 8 -18.70 28.02 -13.01
C SER A 8 -19.01 27.18 -11.76
N GLU A 9 -19.44 27.81 -10.66
CA GLU A 9 -19.77 27.08 -9.42
C GLU A 9 -20.81 25.96 -9.64
N GLY A 10 -21.70 26.13 -10.61
CA GLY A 10 -22.68 25.11 -11.02
C GLY A 10 -22.03 23.87 -11.63
N GLU A 11 -21.10 24.05 -12.57
CA GLU A 11 -20.35 22.93 -13.20
C GLU A 11 -19.50 22.18 -12.17
N LEU A 12 -18.88 22.91 -11.24
CA LEU A 12 -18.09 22.31 -10.16
C LEU A 12 -18.98 21.44 -9.24
N SER A 13 -20.19 21.92 -8.93
CA SER A 13 -21.15 21.19 -8.11
C SER A 13 -21.64 19.91 -8.79
N GLU A 14 -21.91 19.95 -10.09
CA GLU A 14 -22.30 18.76 -10.86
C GLU A 14 -21.16 17.74 -10.95
N MET A 15 -19.92 18.21 -11.19
CA MET A 15 -18.73 17.35 -11.20
C MET A 15 -18.49 16.67 -9.85
N ASN A 16 -18.68 17.39 -8.74
CA ASN A 16 -18.56 16.83 -7.40
C ASN A 16 -19.66 15.79 -7.11
N ALA A 17 -20.90 16.05 -7.52
CA ALA A 17 -21.99 15.08 -7.36
C ALA A 17 -21.74 13.78 -8.15
N LEU A 18 -21.15 13.87 -9.35
CA LEU A 18 -20.71 12.71 -10.11
C LEU A 18 -19.56 11.98 -9.39
N ALA A 19 -18.57 12.72 -8.89
CA ALA A 19 -17.42 12.15 -8.17
C ALA A 19 -17.84 11.38 -6.92
N GLU A 20 -18.87 11.82 -6.20
CA GLU A 20 -19.40 11.13 -5.02
C GLU A 20 -19.95 9.74 -5.33
N GLN A 21 -20.50 9.54 -6.52
CA GLN A 21 -21.07 8.25 -6.96
C GLN A 21 -20.03 7.27 -7.51
N MET A 22 -18.78 7.71 -7.69
CA MET A 22 -17.71 6.90 -8.26
C MET A 22 -16.86 6.26 -7.16
N ASP A 23 -16.63 4.96 -7.25
CA ASP A 23 -15.75 4.21 -6.34
C ASP A 23 -14.55 3.57 -7.05
N GLU A 24 -14.35 3.88 -8.32
CA GLU A 24 -13.18 3.43 -9.10
C GLU A 24 -12.10 4.51 -9.09
N TYR A 25 -10.85 4.12 -8.78
CA TYR A 25 -9.68 4.99 -8.81
C TYR A 25 -8.64 4.50 -9.80
N PHE A 26 -7.87 5.44 -10.36
CA PHE A 26 -6.97 5.18 -11.48
C PHE A 26 -5.59 5.81 -11.30
N TYR A 27 -4.58 5.07 -11.77
CA TYR A 27 -3.29 5.62 -12.17
C TYR A 27 -2.78 4.89 -13.42
N ALA A 28 -1.84 5.49 -14.12
CA ALA A 28 -1.17 4.86 -15.24
C ALA A 28 0.35 4.88 -15.10
N VAL A 29 0.99 3.98 -15.83
CA VAL A 29 2.44 3.91 -16.00
C VAL A 29 2.73 3.92 -17.49
N ARG A 30 3.44 4.95 -17.94
CA ARG A 30 3.93 5.05 -19.31
C ARG A 30 5.33 4.46 -19.38
N VAL A 31 5.49 3.36 -20.10
CA VAL A 31 6.79 2.76 -20.43
C VAL A 31 7.34 3.44 -21.69
N PHE A 32 8.55 4.00 -21.59
CA PHE A 32 9.13 4.80 -22.67
C PHE A 32 9.65 3.95 -23.84
N PRO A 33 9.62 4.50 -25.08
CA PRO A 33 10.19 3.82 -26.26
C PRO A 33 11.71 3.60 -26.11
N GLY A 34 12.11 2.40 -25.67
CA GLY A 34 13.51 2.03 -25.42
C GLY A 34 13.67 1.13 -24.20
N GLN A 35 12.76 1.24 -23.24
CA GLN A 35 12.64 0.27 -22.16
C GLN A 35 11.98 -1.01 -22.69
N ASP A 36 12.55 -2.17 -22.37
CA ASP A 36 11.96 -3.47 -22.68
C ASP A 36 10.74 -3.71 -21.78
N PRO A 37 9.51 -3.80 -22.35
CA PRO A 37 8.30 -4.05 -21.57
C PRO A 37 8.28 -5.42 -20.88
N ALA A 38 9.02 -6.43 -21.38
CA ALA A 38 9.09 -7.73 -20.71
C ALA A 38 9.70 -7.63 -19.30
N ASN A 39 10.55 -6.61 -19.10
CA ASN A 39 11.25 -6.33 -17.85
C ASN A 39 10.54 -5.27 -16.99
N VAL A 40 9.28 -4.94 -17.28
CA VAL A 40 8.48 -3.99 -16.49
C VAL A 40 7.23 -4.68 -16.00
N TYR A 41 6.96 -4.57 -14.70
CA TYR A 41 5.78 -5.12 -14.04
C TYR A 41 5.04 -4.01 -13.32
N VAL A 42 3.74 -3.88 -13.57
CA VAL A 42 2.92 -2.77 -13.07
C VAL A 42 1.74 -3.30 -12.28
N GLY A 43 1.42 -2.66 -11.16
CA GLY A 43 0.21 -2.92 -10.38
C GLY A 43 0.36 -2.54 -8.92
N TRP A 44 -0.20 -3.36 -8.03
CA TRP A 44 -0.35 -3.01 -6.63
C TRP A 44 0.40 -3.96 -5.69
N VAL A 45 0.92 -3.45 -4.58
CA VAL A 45 1.51 -4.25 -3.50
C VAL A 45 0.86 -3.93 -2.16
N THR A 46 0.81 -4.92 -1.28
CA THR A 46 0.41 -4.71 0.12
C THR A 46 1.61 -4.25 0.95
N PRO A 47 1.41 -3.62 2.12
CA PRO A 47 2.50 -3.29 3.05
C PRO A 47 3.37 -4.47 3.49
N SER A 48 2.82 -5.68 3.45
CA SER A 48 3.52 -6.93 3.79
C SER A 48 4.49 -7.44 2.71
N PHE A 49 4.67 -6.70 1.61
CA PHE A 49 5.61 -7.06 0.55
C PHE A 49 7.04 -6.71 0.96
N HIS A 50 7.84 -7.72 1.27
CA HIS A 50 9.26 -7.59 1.67
C HIS A 50 10.19 -8.46 0.82
N TYR A 51 9.74 -8.92 -0.35
CA TYR A 51 10.56 -9.74 -1.24
C TYR A 51 11.49 -8.84 -2.05
N PHE A 52 12.79 -9.13 -2.00
CA PHE A 52 13.81 -8.44 -2.79
C PHE A 52 14.70 -9.48 -3.47
N GLU A 53 14.78 -9.41 -4.79
CA GLU A 53 15.75 -10.11 -5.62
C GLU A 53 16.15 -9.23 -6.81
N ASN A 54 17.30 -9.50 -7.42
CA ASN A 54 17.81 -8.73 -8.56
C ASN A 54 16.96 -8.91 -9.83
N THR A 55 16.27 -10.04 -9.94
CA THR A 55 15.38 -10.37 -11.05
C THR A 55 14.02 -10.74 -10.52
N PHE A 56 12.96 -10.31 -11.20
CA PHE A 56 11.60 -10.58 -10.77
C PHE A 56 10.90 -11.56 -11.72
N ASP A 57 10.35 -12.65 -11.18
CA ASP A 57 9.45 -13.57 -11.89
C ASP A 57 8.08 -13.56 -11.23
N ILE A 58 7.02 -13.35 -12.01
CA ILE A 58 5.64 -13.37 -11.52
C ILE A 58 5.26 -14.70 -10.84
N LYS A 59 5.96 -15.80 -11.16
CA LYS A 59 5.76 -17.11 -10.52
C LYS A 59 6.29 -17.16 -9.07
N SER A 60 7.19 -16.25 -8.68
CA SER A 60 7.68 -16.17 -7.29
C SER A 60 6.70 -15.43 -6.38
N VAL A 61 5.64 -14.81 -6.93
CA VAL A 61 4.59 -14.15 -6.16
C VAL A 61 3.92 -15.15 -5.23
N ARG A 62 4.02 -14.87 -3.93
CA ARG A 62 3.40 -15.69 -2.89
C ARG A 62 1.89 -15.51 -2.91
N HIS A 63 1.20 -16.64 -2.83
CA HIS A 63 -0.25 -16.70 -2.84
C HIS A 63 -0.72 -17.79 -1.88
N VAL A 64 -1.71 -17.47 -1.06
CA VAL A 64 -2.31 -18.38 -0.08
C VAL A 64 -3.80 -18.49 -0.38
N VAL A 65 -4.33 -19.72 -0.41
CA VAL A 65 -5.77 -19.97 -0.48
C VAL A 65 -6.25 -20.45 0.88
N VAL A 66 -7.15 -19.68 1.49
CA VAL A 66 -7.81 -20.06 2.74
C VAL A 66 -9.18 -20.63 2.39
N SER A 67 -9.38 -21.91 2.72
CA SER A 67 -10.65 -22.61 2.46
C SER A 67 -11.31 -23.00 3.77
N ALA A 68 -12.50 -22.45 4.02
CA ALA A 68 -13.35 -22.84 5.13
C ALA A 68 -14.19 -24.05 4.72
N LEU A 69 -14.06 -25.14 5.47
CA LEU A 69 -14.83 -26.36 5.30
C LEU A 69 -15.96 -26.41 6.34
N ASP A 70 -17.07 -27.06 6.00
CA ASP A 70 -18.12 -27.40 6.95
C ASP A 70 -17.76 -28.65 7.79
N ARG A 71 -18.70 -29.10 8.63
CA ARG A 71 -18.51 -30.29 9.48
C ARG A 71 -18.36 -31.59 8.70
N ASP A 72 -18.85 -31.62 7.46
CA ASP A 72 -18.77 -32.76 6.54
C ASP A 72 -17.57 -32.64 5.59
N TYR A 73 -16.61 -31.75 5.90
CA TYR A 73 -15.43 -31.43 5.10
C TYR A 73 -15.75 -30.91 3.68
N LYS A 74 -16.96 -30.38 3.45
CA LYS A 74 -17.32 -29.75 2.17
C LYS A 74 -16.90 -28.29 2.16
N LEU A 75 -16.50 -27.82 0.98
CA LEU A 75 -16.10 -26.44 0.79
C LEU A 75 -17.29 -25.49 0.99
N LYS A 76 -17.17 -24.60 1.98
CA LYS A 76 -18.16 -23.55 2.24
C LYS A 76 -17.73 -22.22 1.62
N GLN A 77 -16.47 -21.85 1.79
CA GLN A 77 -15.91 -20.61 1.27
C GLN A 77 -14.43 -20.82 0.97
N SER A 78 -13.94 -20.18 -0.09
CA SER A 78 -12.52 -20.14 -0.41
C SER A 78 -12.13 -18.71 -0.75
N VAL A 79 -11.01 -18.23 -0.20
CA VAL A 79 -10.49 -16.90 -0.47
C VAL A 79 -9.01 -16.98 -0.82
N SER A 80 -8.64 -16.30 -1.90
CA SER A 80 -7.29 -16.15 -2.39
C SER A 80 -6.67 -14.87 -1.82
N ARG A 81 -5.49 -14.98 -1.21
CA ARG A 81 -4.74 -13.85 -0.65
C ARG A 81 -3.36 -13.76 -1.29
N LYS A 82 -3.00 -12.57 -1.74
CA LYS A 82 -1.68 -12.26 -2.30
C LYS A 82 -1.15 -10.99 -1.62
N ASN A 83 0.17 -10.85 -1.57
CA ASN A 83 0.81 -9.62 -1.14
C ASN A 83 1.20 -8.71 -2.33
N CYS A 84 1.00 -9.19 -3.56
CA CYS A 84 1.45 -8.57 -4.79
C CYS A 84 0.43 -8.86 -5.93
N TYR A 85 -0.03 -7.80 -6.59
CA TYR A 85 -1.07 -7.80 -7.64
C TYR A 85 -0.56 -7.02 -8.85
N ILE A 86 0.48 -7.55 -9.48
CA ILE A 86 1.19 -6.93 -10.60
C ILE A 86 1.12 -7.81 -11.84
N MET A 87 1.32 -7.18 -12.99
CA MET A 87 1.31 -7.82 -14.31
C MET A 87 2.51 -7.38 -15.13
N SER A 88 3.06 -8.29 -15.94
CA SER A 88 4.11 -7.94 -16.91
C SER A 88 3.54 -7.03 -18.02
N ALA A 89 4.23 -5.93 -18.28
CA ALA A 89 3.91 -5.01 -19.35
C ALA A 89 4.04 -5.68 -20.73
N GLY A 90 5.05 -6.54 -20.90
CA GLY A 90 5.24 -7.35 -22.11
C GLY A 90 4.08 -8.33 -22.36
N ASP A 91 3.65 -9.07 -21.33
CA ASP A 91 2.51 -9.99 -21.44
C ASP A 91 1.21 -9.25 -21.80
N LEU A 92 0.99 -8.09 -21.16
CA LEU A 92 -0.15 -7.23 -21.43
C LEU A 92 -0.11 -6.70 -22.88
N GLN A 93 1.05 -6.29 -23.36
CA GLN A 93 1.25 -5.82 -24.74
C GLN A 93 1.02 -6.91 -25.78
N GLN A 94 1.49 -8.14 -25.53
CA GLN A 94 1.28 -9.27 -26.44
C GLN A 94 -0.21 -9.60 -26.58
N ARG A 95 -0.94 -9.68 -25.46
CA ARG A 95 -2.39 -9.92 -25.47
C ARG A 95 -3.15 -8.80 -26.18
N TYR A 96 -2.70 -7.55 -26.04
CA TYR A 96 -3.23 -6.43 -26.79
C TYR A 96 -3.05 -6.64 -28.30
N ALA A 97 -1.87 -7.05 -28.75
CA ALA A 97 -1.58 -7.31 -30.17
C ALA A 97 -2.46 -8.43 -30.75
N ASP A 98 -2.68 -9.52 -30.00
CA ASP A 98 -3.52 -10.64 -30.45
C ASP A 98 -5.01 -10.24 -30.59
N SER A 99 -5.49 -9.31 -29.75
CA SER A 99 -6.86 -8.79 -29.81
C SER A 99 -7.09 -7.70 -30.88
N SER A 100 -6.02 -7.14 -31.46
CA SER A 100 -6.09 -6.00 -32.38
C SER A 100 -5.29 -6.22 -33.66
N GLN A 101 -5.62 -7.28 -34.41
CA GLN A 101 -5.11 -7.54 -35.76
C GLN A 101 -5.49 -6.49 -36.83
N GLU A 102 -6.22 -5.42 -36.48
CA GLU A 102 -6.53 -4.34 -37.42
C GLU A 102 -5.98 -2.98 -36.97
N MET A 103 -5.12 -2.42 -37.83
CA MET A 103 -4.60 -1.05 -37.85
C MET A 103 -3.46 -0.69 -36.89
N ALA A 104 -2.26 -1.23 -37.13
CA ALA A 104 -1.00 -0.56 -36.76
C ALA A 104 -0.38 0.14 -37.99
N SER A 105 -0.97 1.28 -38.39
CA SER A 105 -0.31 2.20 -39.32
C SER A 105 0.92 2.81 -38.67
N LYS A 106 2.02 2.90 -39.42
CA LYS A 106 3.34 3.49 -39.09
C LYS A 106 3.29 4.92 -38.52
N ARG A 107 2.82 5.11 -37.29
CA ARG A 107 3.09 6.30 -36.48
C ARG A 107 3.94 5.86 -35.29
N ALA A 108 4.99 6.63 -34.99
CA ALA A 108 5.85 6.40 -33.83
C ALA A 108 4.96 6.19 -32.59
N SER A 109 5.00 5.00 -31.98
CA SER A 109 4.13 4.70 -30.85
C SER A 109 4.51 5.62 -29.68
N PRO A 110 3.56 6.28 -29.02
CA PRO A 110 3.82 7.23 -27.93
C PRO A 110 4.28 6.55 -26.60
N GLY A 111 4.90 5.37 -26.68
CA GLY A 111 5.15 4.47 -25.54
C GLY A 111 3.98 3.54 -25.26
N LEU A 112 4.21 2.56 -24.37
CA LEU A 112 3.20 1.63 -23.88
C LEU A 112 2.61 2.20 -22.58
N VAL A 113 1.32 2.49 -22.54
CA VAL A 113 0.65 3.00 -21.33
C VAL A 113 -0.18 1.89 -20.70
N ILE A 114 0.14 1.57 -19.45
CA ILE A 114 -0.61 0.61 -18.63
C ILE A 114 -1.45 1.40 -17.64
N GLY A 115 -2.77 1.31 -17.79
CA GLY A 115 -3.71 1.86 -16.81
C GLY A 115 -4.05 0.82 -15.75
N CYS A 116 -4.11 1.24 -14.50
CA CYS A 116 -4.42 0.40 -13.35
C CYS A 116 -5.60 1.01 -12.61
N PHE A 117 -6.62 0.18 -12.36
CA PHE A 117 -7.86 0.60 -11.72
C PHE A 117 -8.10 -0.19 -10.45
N ILE A 118 -8.73 0.45 -9.48
CA ILE A 118 -9.23 -0.18 -8.25
C ILE A 118 -10.67 0.27 -8.00
N GLU A 119 -11.60 -0.67 -8.04
CA GLU A 119 -12.99 -0.45 -7.63
C GLU A 119 -13.11 -0.73 -6.13
N ALA A 120 -13.15 0.33 -5.31
CA ALA A 120 -13.09 0.22 -3.86
C ALA A 120 -14.33 -0.44 -3.23
N SER A 121 -15.48 -0.41 -3.90
CA SER A 121 -16.72 -1.03 -3.44
C SER A 121 -16.70 -2.56 -3.59
N THR A 122 -16.09 -3.07 -4.64
CA THR A 122 -16.02 -4.51 -4.95
C THR A 122 -14.67 -5.14 -4.59
N GLY A 123 -13.60 -4.34 -4.49
CA GLY A 123 -12.23 -4.80 -4.32
C GLY A 123 -11.61 -5.38 -5.61
N ILE A 124 -12.17 -5.06 -6.78
CA ILE A 124 -11.65 -5.54 -8.07
C ILE A 124 -10.53 -4.62 -8.57
N LEU A 125 -9.38 -5.21 -8.88
CA LEU A 125 -8.30 -4.56 -9.62
C LEU A 125 -8.39 -4.96 -11.09
N SER A 126 -8.31 -3.99 -11.99
CA SER A 126 -8.32 -4.22 -13.45
C SER A 126 -7.23 -3.40 -14.13
N PHE A 127 -6.90 -3.79 -15.37
CA PHE A 127 -5.80 -3.21 -16.13
C PHE A 127 -6.25 -2.84 -17.54
N THR A 128 -5.68 -1.77 -18.08
CA THR A 128 -5.83 -1.39 -19.50
C THR A 128 -4.46 -1.26 -20.15
N VAL A 129 -4.42 -1.48 -21.46
CA VAL A 129 -3.26 -1.19 -22.31
C VAL A 129 -3.68 -0.18 -23.35
N ASN A 130 -3.05 1.00 -23.34
CA ASN A 130 -3.37 2.14 -24.21
C ASN A 130 -4.88 2.45 -24.24
N GLY A 131 -5.53 2.37 -23.07
CA GLY A 131 -6.96 2.66 -22.89
C GLY A 131 -7.92 1.51 -23.22
N LYS A 132 -7.43 0.34 -23.65
CA LYS A 132 -8.28 -0.85 -23.85
C LYS A 132 -8.19 -1.80 -22.65
N GLU A 133 -9.32 -2.23 -22.11
CA GLU A 133 -9.41 -3.15 -20.98
C GLU A 133 -8.83 -4.53 -21.32
N VAL A 134 -8.14 -5.12 -20.34
CA VAL A 134 -7.59 -6.48 -20.41
C VAL A 134 -8.40 -7.39 -19.49
N ALA A 135 -8.60 -8.64 -19.88
CA ALA A 135 -9.45 -9.60 -19.16
C ALA A 135 -8.95 -9.95 -17.74
N ASN A 136 -7.68 -9.69 -17.44
CA ASN A 136 -7.08 -10.02 -16.16
C ASN A 136 -7.59 -9.09 -15.06
N LYS A 137 -8.19 -9.69 -14.03
CA LYS A 137 -8.64 -8.99 -12.82
C LYS A 137 -8.09 -9.67 -11.58
N PHE A 138 -7.86 -8.92 -10.52
CA PHE A 138 -7.58 -9.46 -9.20
C PHE A 138 -8.69 -9.08 -8.23
N GLN A 139 -9.03 -10.00 -7.34
CA GLN A 139 -9.95 -9.75 -6.23
C GLN A 139 -9.13 -9.49 -4.97
N VAL A 140 -9.44 -8.40 -4.29
CA VAL A 140 -8.81 -7.99 -3.03
C VAL A 140 -9.84 -8.03 -1.91
N GLU A 141 -9.41 -8.34 -0.69
CA GLU A 141 -10.27 -8.33 0.49
C GLU A 141 -10.55 -6.90 0.97
N PRO A 142 -11.76 -6.63 1.50
CA PRO A 142 -12.07 -5.37 2.15
C PRO A 142 -11.07 -5.01 3.26
N GLY A 143 -10.70 -3.74 3.35
CA GLY A 143 -9.75 -3.24 4.36
C GLY A 143 -8.27 -3.46 4.01
N THR A 144 -7.95 -4.07 2.87
CA THR A 144 -6.57 -4.21 2.41
C THR A 144 -6.00 -2.87 1.96
N LYS A 145 -4.88 -2.44 2.55
CA LYS A 145 -4.10 -1.30 2.05
C LYS A 145 -3.28 -1.72 0.83
N LEU A 146 -3.27 -0.90 -0.21
CA LEU A 146 -2.52 -1.13 -1.44
C LEU A 146 -1.69 0.10 -1.79
N TYR A 147 -0.46 -0.15 -2.24
CA TYR A 147 0.43 0.87 -2.78
C TYR A 147 0.62 0.64 -4.28
N PRO A 148 0.52 1.69 -5.12
CA PRO A 148 0.93 1.62 -6.52
C PRO A 148 2.42 1.27 -6.60
N ALA A 149 2.77 0.26 -7.39
CA ALA A 149 4.14 -0.21 -7.51
C ALA A 149 4.47 -0.57 -8.96
N VAL A 150 5.76 -0.41 -9.28
CA VAL A 150 6.36 -0.85 -10.54
C VAL A 150 7.65 -1.57 -10.20
N PHE A 151 7.80 -2.81 -10.69
CA PHE A 151 9.09 -3.49 -10.68
C PHE A 151 9.67 -3.41 -12.07
N CYS A 152 10.94 -3.02 -12.19
CA CYS A 152 11.57 -2.94 -13.49
C CYS A 152 13.05 -3.31 -13.44
N GLU A 153 13.53 -3.91 -14.52
CA GLU A 153 14.96 -3.99 -14.80
C GLU A 153 15.31 -2.95 -15.88
N PRO A 154 16.19 -1.97 -15.57
CA PRO A 154 16.47 -0.87 -16.48
C PRO A 154 17.22 -1.37 -17.72
N THR A 155 16.62 -1.18 -18.90
CA THR A 155 17.29 -1.44 -20.21
C THR A 155 17.56 -0.15 -20.98
N SER A 156 17.03 0.99 -20.48
CA SER A 156 17.15 2.33 -21.07
C SER A 156 17.39 3.37 -19.98
N LYS A 157 17.86 4.57 -20.37
CA LYS A 157 17.98 5.73 -19.48
C LYS A 157 16.62 6.27 -19.05
N GLU A 158 15.65 6.22 -19.97
CA GLU A 158 14.27 6.59 -19.72
C GLU A 158 13.47 5.28 -19.63
N ILE A 159 13.04 4.93 -18.43
CA ILE A 159 12.41 3.63 -18.14
C ILE A 159 10.89 3.75 -18.23
N PHE A 160 10.31 4.50 -17.30
CA PHE A 160 8.87 4.75 -17.24
C PHE A 160 8.56 6.06 -16.52
N GLN A 161 7.29 6.48 -16.59
CA GLN A 161 6.74 7.62 -15.86
C GLN A 161 5.40 7.22 -15.22
N PHE A 162 5.19 7.60 -13.96
CA PHE A 162 3.88 7.55 -13.32
C PHE A 162 2.98 8.68 -13.84
N GLU A 163 1.75 8.34 -14.19
CA GLU A 163 0.71 9.29 -14.61
C GLU A 163 -0.45 9.22 -13.63
N LEU A 164 -0.54 10.25 -12.78
CA LEU A 164 -1.60 10.40 -11.78
C LEU A 164 -2.71 11.28 -12.36
N GLY A 165 -3.50 10.68 -13.25
CA GLY A 165 -4.65 11.34 -13.89
C GLY A 165 -5.97 10.77 -13.42
N SER A 166 -7.03 11.16 -14.11
CA SER A 166 -8.37 10.57 -14.00
C SER A 166 -8.83 10.08 -15.39
N THR A 167 -9.86 9.25 -15.43
CA THR A 167 -10.54 8.91 -16.68
C THR A 167 -11.98 9.42 -16.62
N ARG A 168 -12.75 9.26 -17.71
CA ARG A 168 -14.18 9.62 -17.70
C ARG A 168 -15.00 8.81 -16.69
N THR A 169 -14.50 7.67 -16.25
CA THR A 169 -15.21 6.69 -15.42
C THR A 169 -14.50 6.39 -14.10
N SER A 170 -13.35 7.02 -13.83
CA SER A 170 -12.58 6.77 -12.61
C SER A 170 -11.96 8.05 -12.05
N LEU A 171 -11.84 8.08 -10.72
CA LEU A 171 -11.23 9.15 -9.95
C LEU A 171 -9.70 9.05 -9.96
N PRO A 172 -8.97 10.17 -9.80
CA PRO A 172 -7.54 10.12 -9.60
C PRO A 172 -7.19 9.52 -8.23
N LEU A 173 -6.01 8.89 -8.08
CA LEU A 173 -5.57 8.34 -6.79
C LEU A 173 -5.57 9.37 -5.65
N SER A 174 -5.32 10.65 -5.94
CA SER A 174 -5.36 11.70 -4.92
C SER A 174 -6.72 11.86 -4.24
N ALA A 175 -7.81 11.51 -4.92
CA ALA A 175 -9.15 11.50 -4.32
C ALA A 175 -9.33 10.39 -3.27
N ALA A 176 -8.51 9.33 -3.30
CA ALA A 176 -8.54 8.27 -2.29
C ALA A 176 -7.67 8.57 -1.07
N VAL A 177 -6.58 9.35 -1.24
CA VAL A 177 -5.57 9.57 -0.20
C VAL A 177 -5.99 10.64 0.81
N PHE A 178 -6.73 11.66 0.37
CA PHE A 178 -7.16 12.75 1.24
C PHE A 178 -8.51 12.48 1.90
N ARG A 179 -8.62 12.80 3.18
CA ARG A 179 -9.92 12.89 3.86
C ARG A 179 -10.60 14.19 3.42
N GLY A 180 -11.65 14.08 2.60
CA GLY A 180 -12.36 15.23 2.05
C GLY A 180 -13.36 14.81 0.97
N PRO A 181 -13.99 15.79 0.28
CA PRO A 181 -14.85 15.50 -0.86
C PRO A 181 -14.02 14.89 -2.00
N LYS A 182 -14.58 13.88 -2.68
CA LYS A 182 -13.96 13.27 -3.87
C LYS A 182 -13.91 14.32 -4.99
N SER A 183 -12.78 14.41 -5.68
CA SER A 183 -12.57 15.36 -6.79
C SER A 183 -12.08 14.65 -8.04
N LEU A 184 -12.62 15.04 -9.19
CA LEU A 184 -12.17 14.58 -10.51
C LEU A 184 -10.87 15.26 -10.97
N ILE A 185 -10.50 16.36 -10.32
CA ILE A 185 -9.30 17.13 -10.65
C ILE A 185 -8.10 16.45 -9.98
N PRO A 186 -7.15 15.90 -10.75
CA PRO A 186 -5.98 15.27 -10.19
C PRO A 186 -5.11 16.32 -9.49
N THR A 187 -4.80 16.06 -8.22
CA THR A 187 -3.79 16.80 -7.47
C THR A 187 -2.59 15.91 -7.17
N CYS A 188 -1.39 16.48 -7.11
CA CYS A 188 -0.19 15.77 -6.67
C CYS A 188 0.15 16.23 -5.24
N PRO A 189 -0.11 15.41 -4.21
CA PRO A 189 0.22 15.76 -2.83
C PRO A 189 1.72 16.04 -2.68
N PRO A 190 2.15 17.08 -1.95
CA PRO A 190 3.57 17.36 -1.73
C PRO A 190 4.29 16.26 -0.93
N ARG A 191 3.53 15.41 -0.22
CA ARG A 191 4.04 14.27 0.55
C ARG A 191 4.18 12.99 -0.30
N LEU A 192 3.65 12.98 -1.54
CA LEU A 192 3.78 11.83 -2.41
C LEU A 192 5.21 11.77 -2.94
N ASP A 193 5.89 10.67 -2.65
CA ASP A 193 7.26 10.43 -3.10
C ASP A 193 7.41 9.01 -3.64
N VAL A 194 8.34 8.83 -4.58
CA VAL A 194 8.64 7.53 -5.17
C VAL A 194 9.68 6.84 -4.31
N GLN A 195 9.25 5.84 -3.56
CA GLN A 195 10.14 5.04 -2.72
C GLN A 195 10.70 3.85 -3.49
N SER A 196 11.95 3.51 -3.20
CA SER A 196 12.62 2.32 -3.71
C SER A 196 12.88 1.33 -2.58
N LEU A 197 12.53 0.05 -2.81
CA LEU A 197 12.75 -1.02 -1.85
C LEU A 197 14.25 -1.18 -1.57
N GLN A 198 14.62 -1.06 -0.30
CA GLN A 198 16.01 -1.26 0.12
C GLN A 198 16.27 -2.74 0.41
N PRO A 199 17.40 -3.32 -0.04
CA PRO A 199 17.74 -4.73 0.21
C PRO A 199 17.92 -5.04 1.70
N ALA A 200 18.38 -4.05 2.47
CA ALA A 200 18.64 -4.16 3.89
C ALA A 200 18.29 -2.84 4.58
N TYR A 201 17.93 -2.94 5.86
CA TYR A 201 17.74 -1.79 6.73
C TYR A 201 18.33 -2.09 8.11
N TRP A 202 18.68 -1.03 8.83
CA TRP A 202 19.15 -1.15 10.21
C TRP A 202 17.95 -1.27 11.16
N ALA A 203 18.06 -2.20 12.11
CA ALA A 203 17.08 -2.39 13.15
C ALA A 203 17.80 -2.42 14.50
N ARG A 204 17.17 -1.84 15.51
CA ARG A 204 17.70 -1.85 16.87
C ARG A 204 17.67 -3.28 17.44
N MET A 205 18.76 -3.70 18.08
CA MET A 205 18.78 -4.93 18.86
C MET A 205 18.14 -4.69 20.26
N PRO A 206 17.18 -5.52 20.70
CA PRO A 206 16.65 -5.45 22.06
C PRO A 206 17.75 -5.67 23.11
N ASN A 207 17.69 -4.95 24.23
CA ASN A 207 18.66 -5.08 25.32
C ASN A 207 18.55 -6.42 26.07
N VAL A 208 17.33 -6.97 26.10
CA VAL A 208 17.01 -8.22 26.80
C VAL A 208 16.25 -9.11 25.83
N SER A 209 16.68 -10.36 25.72
CA SER A 209 16.01 -11.39 24.93
C SER A 209 15.24 -12.33 25.83
N LEU A 210 14.12 -12.84 25.32
CA LEU A 210 13.33 -13.88 25.97
C LEU A 210 14.18 -15.14 26.19
N LYS A 211 14.16 -15.68 27.41
CA LYS A 211 14.92 -16.89 27.77
C LYS A 211 13.98 -18.10 27.76
N ALA A 212 14.07 -18.89 26.70
CA ALA A 212 13.35 -20.17 26.61
C ALA A 212 14.25 -21.31 27.08
N SER A 213 13.79 -22.09 28.06
CA SER A 213 14.43 -23.32 28.50
C SER A 213 13.81 -24.52 27.79
N THR A 214 14.64 -25.34 27.15
CA THR A 214 14.21 -26.56 26.46
C THR A 214 14.70 -27.80 27.21
N LEU A 215 13.81 -28.78 27.40
CA LEU A 215 14.11 -30.01 28.11
C LEU A 215 13.53 -31.21 27.35
N LYS A 216 14.38 -32.20 27.02
CA LYS A 216 13.89 -33.49 26.52
C LYS A 216 13.31 -34.29 27.68
N LEU A 217 12.02 -34.56 27.65
CA LEU A 217 11.32 -35.28 28.72
C LEU A 217 11.53 -36.80 28.61
N SER A 218 11.46 -37.34 27.39
CA SER A 218 11.80 -38.72 27.01
C SER A 218 11.68 -38.89 25.50
N ASP A 219 12.08 -40.05 24.96
CA ASP A 219 11.86 -40.39 23.53
C ASP A 219 10.36 -40.48 23.18
N ILE A 220 9.51 -40.80 24.15
CA ILE A 220 8.05 -40.92 23.96
C ILE A 220 7.35 -39.56 24.12
N ARG A 221 7.75 -38.76 25.12
CA ARG A 221 7.08 -37.49 25.46
C ARG A 221 7.66 -36.29 24.69
N GLY A 222 8.79 -36.46 24.01
CA GLY A 222 9.43 -35.40 23.25
C GLY A 222 10.04 -34.31 24.11
N TRP A 223 9.84 -33.05 23.70
CA TRP A 223 10.50 -31.88 24.27
C TRP A 223 9.48 -30.95 24.94
N SER A 224 9.90 -30.38 26.07
CA SER A 224 9.23 -29.28 26.74
C SER A 224 9.98 -27.99 26.48
N MET A 225 9.25 -26.89 26.28
CA MET A 225 9.80 -25.54 26.19
C MET A 225 9.06 -24.65 27.18
N ILE A 226 9.79 -23.97 28.07
CA ILE A 226 9.23 -23.11 29.11
C ILE A 226 9.88 -21.72 28.99
N CYS A 227 9.07 -20.68 29.14
CA CYS A 227 9.50 -19.30 29.28
C CYS A 227 8.86 -18.71 30.53
N GLU A 228 9.68 -18.37 31.52
CA GLU A 228 9.20 -17.91 32.84
C GLU A 228 9.06 -16.39 32.90
N ASP A 229 10.05 -15.66 32.37
CA ASP A 229 10.12 -14.20 32.45
C ASP A 229 9.61 -13.53 31.15
N PRO A 230 8.49 -12.79 31.19
CA PRO A 230 8.04 -12.00 30.03
C PRO A 230 8.93 -10.77 29.83
N VAL A 231 9.20 -10.42 28.58
CA VAL A 231 9.96 -9.22 28.20
C VAL A 231 9.03 -8.22 27.50
N PRO A 232 8.50 -7.21 28.20
CA PRO A 232 7.64 -6.20 27.59
C PRO A 232 8.47 -5.22 26.73
N MET A 233 7.88 -4.80 25.61
CA MET A 233 8.41 -3.74 24.76
C MET A 233 7.31 -2.75 24.39
N LEU A 234 7.69 -1.48 24.21
CA LEU A 234 6.79 -0.45 23.70
C LEU A 234 7.11 -0.16 22.24
N VAL A 235 6.08 -0.13 21.41
CA VAL A 235 6.19 0.13 19.97
C VAL A 235 5.34 1.31 19.55
N VAL A 236 5.81 2.04 18.55
CA VAL A 236 5.07 3.11 17.87
C VAL A 236 4.62 2.60 16.51
N TYR A 237 3.31 2.63 16.27
CA TYR A 237 2.71 2.25 15.00
C TYR A 237 2.56 3.46 14.08
N VAL A 238 3.05 3.35 12.85
CA VAL A 238 2.93 4.34 11.78
C VAL A 238 1.81 3.88 10.83
N PRO A 239 0.61 4.47 10.89
CA PRO A 239 -0.55 3.97 10.13
C PRO A 239 -0.38 4.06 8.63
N ASP A 240 0.30 5.11 8.16
CA ASP A 240 0.51 5.40 6.73
C ASP A 240 1.37 4.33 6.04
N GLU A 241 2.31 3.72 6.77
CA GLU A 241 3.19 2.65 6.27
C GLU A 241 2.72 1.25 6.67
N ASP A 242 1.74 1.16 7.57
CA ASP A 242 1.30 -0.08 8.21
C ASP A 242 2.44 -0.83 8.92
N ARG A 243 3.34 -0.07 9.56
CA ARG A 243 4.57 -0.58 10.20
C ARG A 243 4.69 -0.12 11.64
N CYS A 244 5.31 -0.94 12.49
CA CYS A 244 5.68 -0.58 13.85
C CYS A 244 7.19 -0.46 14.03
N TYR A 245 7.61 0.44 14.93
CA TYR A 245 8.98 0.62 15.38
C TYR A 245 9.07 0.44 16.88
N ASP A 246 10.19 -0.09 17.38
CA ASP A 246 10.50 0.02 18.81
C ASP A 246 10.61 1.52 19.17
N VAL A 247 9.99 1.94 20.27
CA VAL A 247 10.06 3.34 20.73
C VAL A 247 11.51 3.79 20.90
N LEU A 248 12.41 2.88 21.27
CA LEU A 248 13.85 3.17 21.44
C LEU A 248 14.60 3.27 20.10
N GLU A 249 14.05 2.76 19.00
CA GLU A 249 14.61 2.92 17.64
C GLU A 249 14.41 4.35 17.11
N LEU A 250 13.45 5.11 17.68
CA LEU A 250 13.18 6.48 17.24
C LEU A 250 14.38 7.42 17.38
N ILE A 251 15.35 7.10 18.25
CA ILE A 251 16.59 7.89 18.37
C ILE A 251 17.39 7.96 17.07
N GLU A 252 17.28 6.95 16.20
CA GLU A 252 17.93 6.92 14.89
C GLU A 252 17.03 7.52 13.78
N LYS A 253 15.78 7.85 14.10
CA LYS A 253 14.77 8.39 13.18
C LYS A 253 14.29 9.77 13.66
N TYR A 254 15.18 10.76 13.56
CA TYR A 254 14.98 12.11 14.10
C TYR A 254 13.66 12.76 13.68
N ASP A 255 13.23 12.61 12.43
CA ASP A 255 11.97 13.19 11.95
C ASP A 255 10.75 12.60 12.67
N LEU A 256 10.71 11.28 12.82
CA LEU A 256 9.64 10.58 13.55
C LEU A 256 9.69 10.88 15.05
N LEU A 257 10.89 10.94 15.63
CA LEU A 257 11.07 11.30 17.04
C LEU A 257 10.56 12.72 17.32
N ASN A 258 10.93 13.69 16.49
CA ASN A 258 10.49 15.07 16.64
C ASN A 258 8.97 15.18 16.46
N PHE A 259 8.40 14.50 15.45
CA PHE A 259 6.95 14.45 15.25
C PHE A 259 6.23 13.85 16.47
N HIS A 260 6.75 12.75 17.03
CA HIS A 260 6.18 12.11 18.21
C HIS A 260 6.28 13.02 19.45
N ALA A 261 7.41 13.68 19.65
CA ALA A 261 7.58 14.65 20.74
C ALA A 261 6.55 15.80 20.65
N LYS A 262 6.33 16.35 19.45
CA LYS A 262 5.29 17.37 19.22
C LYS A 262 3.87 16.85 19.41
N THR A 263 3.63 15.58 19.12
CA THR A 263 2.34 14.93 19.40
C THR A 263 2.08 14.86 20.91
N LEU A 264 3.10 14.56 21.72
CA LEU A 264 2.98 14.55 23.18
C LEU A 264 2.81 15.97 23.76
N GLU A 265 3.51 16.97 23.22
CA GLU A 265 3.29 18.39 23.58
C GLU A 265 1.84 18.83 23.28
N LEU A 266 1.29 18.39 22.16
CA LEU A 266 -0.11 18.64 21.81
C LEU A 266 -1.07 17.97 22.81
N TYR A 267 -0.83 16.70 23.15
CA TYR A 267 -1.64 16.00 24.16
C TYR A 267 -1.64 16.74 25.51
N GLN A 268 -0.48 17.20 25.95
CA GLN A 268 -0.34 18.02 27.16
C GLN A 268 -1.14 19.32 27.06
N ALA A 269 -1.03 20.04 25.93
CA ALA A 269 -1.72 21.31 25.74
C ALA A 269 -3.25 21.16 25.76
N VAL A 270 -3.79 20.13 25.11
CA VAL A 270 -5.24 19.92 25.02
C VAL A 270 -5.86 19.50 26.37
N CYS A 271 -5.10 18.77 27.20
CA CYS A 271 -5.53 18.34 28.54
C CYS A 271 -5.30 19.39 29.64
N SER A 272 -4.67 20.52 29.31
CA SER A 272 -4.37 21.58 30.28
C SER A 272 -5.64 22.23 30.87
N HIS A 273 -5.46 22.98 31.96
CA HIS A 273 -6.51 23.79 32.61
C HIS A 273 -7.77 23.02 33.04
N GLY A 274 -7.62 21.77 33.48
CA GLY A 274 -8.73 20.98 34.02
C GLY A 274 -9.67 20.38 32.97
N ASN A 275 -9.19 20.19 31.74
CA ASN A 275 -9.99 19.57 30.67
C ASN A 275 -10.08 18.03 30.83
N HIS A 276 -10.84 17.59 31.83
CA HIS A 276 -11.01 16.17 32.18
C HIS A 276 -11.67 15.36 31.06
N ARG A 277 -12.52 15.98 30.23
CA ARG A 277 -13.18 15.29 29.12
C ARG A 277 -12.16 14.80 28.09
N VAL A 278 -11.21 15.65 27.71
CA VAL A 278 -10.17 15.22 26.75
C VAL A 278 -9.14 14.32 27.43
N ALA A 279 -8.81 14.57 28.70
CA ALA A 279 -7.94 13.66 29.46
C ALA A 279 -8.48 12.22 29.47
N ASN A 280 -9.77 12.04 29.71
CA ASN A 280 -10.42 10.72 29.66
C ASN A 280 -10.48 10.12 28.23
N ALA A 281 -10.47 10.95 27.18
CA ALA A 281 -10.38 10.44 25.81
C ALA A 281 -8.95 9.99 25.49
N LEU A 282 -7.93 10.71 25.96
CA LEU A 282 -6.52 10.37 25.74
C LEU A 282 -6.11 9.04 26.39
N THR A 283 -6.78 8.60 27.47
CA THR A 283 -6.49 7.28 28.06
C THR A 283 -6.82 6.10 27.13
N GLN A 284 -7.57 6.34 26.04
CA GLN A 284 -7.79 5.33 24.99
C GLN A 284 -6.63 5.25 24.00
N HIS A 285 -5.78 6.28 23.94
CA HIS A 285 -4.61 6.36 23.06
C HIS A 285 -3.30 6.04 23.79
N VAL A 286 -3.19 6.49 25.05
CA VAL A 286 -2.04 6.24 25.92
C VAL A 286 -2.56 5.72 27.26
N ASP A 287 -2.32 4.45 27.55
CA ASP A 287 -2.81 3.82 28.77
C ASP A 287 -1.83 3.95 29.95
N GLU A 288 -2.30 3.59 31.15
CA GLU A 288 -1.50 3.64 32.37
C GLU A 288 -0.27 2.71 32.29
N MET A 289 -0.41 1.55 31.66
CA MET A 289 0.67 0.55 31.59
C MET A 289 1.82 1.04 30.70
N GLN A 290 1.51 1.72 29.59
CA GLN A 290 2.47 2.35 28.70
C GLN A 290 3.23 3.47 29.41
N LEU A 291 2.53 4.33 30.17
CA LEU A 291 3.17 5.39 30.96
C LEU A 291 4.08 4.79 32.04
N MET A 292 3.58 3.81 32.78
CA MET A 292 4.35 3.14 33.83
C MET A 292 5.55 2.38 33.26
N TYR A 293 5.45 1.83 32.05
CA TYR A 293 6.58 1.25 31.33
C TYR A 293 7.66 2.31 31.06
N CYS A 294 7.28 3.46 30.47
CA CYS A 294 8.21 4.54 30.17
C CYS A 294 8.89 5.13 31.42
N ILE A 295 8.19 5.20 32.56
CA ILE A 295 8.74 5.73 33.82
C ILE A 295 9.77 4.76 34.44
N LYS A 296 9.56 3.45 34.27
CA LYS A 296 10.43 2.40 34.85
C LYS A 296 11.60 2.01 33.95
N SER A 297 11.54 2.37 32.67
CA SER A 297 12.52 2.01 31.64
C SER A 297 13.81 2.83 31.73
#